data_AF-A0A7Z9NTA1-F1
#
_entry.id   AF-A0A7Z9NTA1-F1
#
_cell.length_a   1.000
_cell.length_b   1.000
_cell.length_c   1.000
_cell.angle_alpha   90.00
_cell.angle_beta   90.00
_cell.angle_gamma   90.00
#
_symmetry.space_group_name_H-M   'P 1'
#
loop_
_entity.id
_entity.type
_entity.pdbx_description
1 polymer ?
#
loop_
_entity_poly.entity_id
_entity_poly.type
_entity_poly.pdbx_seq_one_letter_code
_entity_poly.pdbx_strand_id
1 'polypeptide(L)' 'SNPGRASLQSVLYPAEEKYLYFVARGDGSSKFSKTLREHNKAVWYFQKVRKNRQAMSRKRKQASSANM' A
#
# COMPACT_ATOMS: atom_id res chain seq x y z
N SER A 1 -4.15 3.39 -21.82
CA SER A 1 -3.42 3.25 -20.54
C SER A 1 -2.14 4.05 -20.68
N ASN A 2 -2.11 5.30 -20.19
CA ASN A 2 -0.94 6.19 -20.29
C ASN A 2 -0.50 6.58 -18.88
N PRO A 3 0.79 6.44 -18.52
CA PRO A 3 1.27 6.78 -17.19
C PRO A 3 1.21 8.30 -16.95
N GLY A 4 0.82 8.70 -15.74
CA GLY A 4 0.87 10.11 -15.33
C GLY A 4 2.29 10.57 -15.01
N ARG A 5 2.47 11.88 -14.82
CA ARG A 5 3.77 12.50 -14.48
C ARG A 5 4.45 11.85 -13.27
N ALA A 6 3.69 11.58 -12.20
CA ALA A 6 4.23 10.95 -10.99
C ALA A 6 4.77 9.53 -11.24
N SER A 7 4.12 8.78 -12.15
CA SER A 7 4.58 7.45 -12.55
C SER A 7 5.90 7.54 -13.31
N LEU A 8 6.01 8.47 -14.25
CA LEU A 8 7.25 8.70 -15.00
C LEU A 8 8.40 9.13 -14.09
N GLN A 9 8.15 10.02 -13.14
CA GLN A 9 9.16 10.48 -12.18
C GLN A 9 9.69 9.33 -11.31
N SER A 10 8.82 8.42 -10.87
CA SER A 10 9.23 7.25 -10.06
C SER A 10 10.13 6.28 -10.82
N VAL A 11 9.99 6.20 -12.15
CA VAL A 11 10.84 5.38 -13.02
C VAL A 11 12.22 6.02 -13.20
N LEU A 12 12.26 7.34 -13.38
CA LEU A 12 13.52 8.08 -13.54
C LEU A 12 14.30 8.21 -12.22
N TYR A 13 13.59 8.31 -11.10
CA TYR A 13 14.15 8.50 -9.77
C TYR A 13 13.57 7.48 -8.79
N PRO A 14 13.98 6.21 -8.89
CA PRO A 14 13.52 5.18 -7.97
C PRO A 14 14.10 5.41 -6.57
N ALA A 15 13.40 4.91 -5.55
CA ALA A 15 13.96 4.85 -4.20
C ALA A 15 15.07 3.80 -4.14
N GLU A 16 16.18 4.10 -3.45
CA GLU A 16 17.32 3.20 -3.27
C GLU A 16 17.04 2.12 -2.20
N GLU A 17 16.01 1.30 -2.44
CA GLU A 17 15.58 0.27 -1.50
C GLU A 17 15.42 -1.08 -2.19
N LYS A 18 15.86 -2.13 -1.51
CA LYS A 18 15.81 -3.51 -2.02
C LYS A 18 14.48 -4.21 -1.67
N TYR A 19 13.36 -3.52 -1.84
CA TYR A 19 12.05 -4.13 -1.64
C TYR A 19 11.71 -5.04 -2.81
N LEU A 20 11.33 -6.27 -2.52
CA LEU A 20 10.96 -7.27 -3.53
C LEU A 20 9.46 -7.57 -3.53
N TYR A 21 8.78 -7.22 -2.43
CA TYR A 21 7.37 -7.55 -2.24
C TYR A 21 6.60 -6.32 -1.76
N PHE A 22 5.35 -6.21 -2.19
CA PHE A 22 4.42 -5.21 -1.67
C PHE A 22 3.02 -5.77 -1.51
N VAL A 23 2.26 -5.21 -0.59
CA VAL A 23 0.85 -5.55 -0.38
C VAL A 23 0.03 -4.27 -0.18
N ALA A 24 -1.09 -4.14 -0.89
CA ALA A 24 -2.01 -3.02 -0.72
C ALA A 24 -2.70 -3.11 0.65
N ARG A 25 -2.73 -2.00 1.39
CA ARG A 25 -3.37 -1.93 2.73
C ARG A 25 -4.88 -1.69 2.67
N GLY A 26 -5.40 -1.31 1.51
CA GLY A 26 -6.82 -1.01 1.28
C GLY A 26 -7.24 0.43 1.60
N ASP A 27 -6.34 1.24 2.17
CA ASP A 27 -6.54 2.66 2.43
C ASP A 27 -5.98 3.58 1.32
N GLY A 28 -5.42 3.00 0.26
CA GLY A 28 -4.74 3.72 -0.82
C GLY A 28 -3.21 3.67 -0.72
N SER A 29 -2.68 3.15 0.39
CA SER A 29 -1.24 2.93 0.57
C SER A 29 -0.83 1.46 0.42
N SER A 30 0.47 1.24 0.24
CA SER A 30 1.09 -0.08 0.17
C SER A 30 2.07 -0.30 1.32
N LYS A 31 2.24 -1.55 1.75
CA LYS A 31 3.35 -1.97 2.63
C LYS A 31 4.37 -2.72 1.78
N PHE A 32 5.61 -2.24 1.77
CA PHE A 32 6.74 -2.89 1.11
C PHE A 32 7.49 -3.81 2.10
N SER A 33 8.11 -4.87 1.59
CA SER A 33 8.84 -5.88 2.36
C SER A 33 10.05 -6.40 1.59
N LYS A 34 11.13 -6.70 2.31
CA LYS A 34 12.38 -7.19 1.70
C LYS A 34 12.38 -8.71 1.59
N THR A 35 11.66 -9.39 2.48
CA THR A 35 11.59 -10.87 2.51
C THR A 35 10.17 -11.40 2.30
N LEU A 36 10.07 -12.63 1.79
CA LEU A 36 8.79 -13.33 1.63
C LEU A 36 8.07 -13.54 2.98
N ARG A 37 8.83 -13.79 4.05
CA ARG A 37 8.27 -13.97 5.41
C ARG A 37 7.58 -12.69 5.89
N GLU A 38 8.19 -11.53 5.71
CA GLU A 38 7.58 -10.24 6.03
C GLU A 38 6.33 -9.98 5.18
N HIS A 39 6.43 -10.26 3.88
CA HIS A 39 5.30 -10.10 2.97
C HIS A 39 4.10 -10.96 3.40
N ASN A 40 4.31 -12.24 3.72
CA ASN A 40 3.24 -13.14 4.14
C ASN A 40 2.55 -12.68 5.43
N LYS A 41 3.32 -12.17 6.40
CA LYS A 41 2.74 -11.55 7.61
C LYS A 41 1.88 -10.33 7.26
N ALA A 42 2.38 -9.48 6.37
CA ALA A 42 1.64 -8.29 5.93
C ALA A 42 0.36 -8.67 5.15
N VAL A 43 0.41 -9.67 4.26
CA VAL A 43 -0.76 -10.19 3.54
C VAL A 43 -1.80 -10.72 4.52
N TRP A 44 -1.39 -11.52 5.50
CA TRP A 44 -2.30 -12.02 6.51
C TRP A 44 -2.98 -10.86 7.26
N TYR A 45 -2.20 -9.86 7.67
CA TYR A 45 -2.69 -8.72 8.42
C TYR A 45 -3.65 -7.82 7.62
N PHE A 46 -3.30 -7.46 6.38
CA PHE A 46 -4.04 -6.48 5.58
C PHE A 46 -5.16 -7.10 4.74
N GLN A 47 -5.03 -8.34 4.28
CA GLN A 47 -5.97 -8.95 3.34
C GLN A 47 -6.81 -10.06 3.96
N LYS A 48 -6.22 -10.94 4.78
CA LYS A 48 -6.94 -12.12 5.30
C LYS A 48 -7.81 -11.81 6.52
N VAL A 49 -7.40 -10.89 7.38
CA VAL A 49 -8.18 -10.52 8.57
C VAL A 49 -9.28 -9.53 8.20
N ARG A 50 -10.53 -10.01 8.10
CA ARG A 50 -11.71 -9.20 7.72
C ARG A 50 -11.92 -7.96 8.60
N LYS A 51 -11.68 -8.08 9.91
CA LYS A 51 -11.75 -6.97 10.88
C LYS A 51 -10.76 -5.86 10.54
N ASN A 52 -9.52 -6.21 10.22
CA ASN A 52 -8.47 -5.26 9.85
C ASN A 52 -8.83 -4.55 8.54
N ARG A 53 -9.30 -5.28 7.54
CA ARG A 53 -9.75 -4.71 6.27
C ARG A 53 -10.87 -3.68 6.45
N GLN A 54 -11.85 -3.97 7.31
CA GLN A 54 -12.93 -3.03 7.64
C GLN A 54 -12.40 -1.79 8.38
N ALA A 55 -11.48 -1.96 9.32
CA ALA A 55 -10.84 -0.85 10.02
C ALA A 55 -10.09 0.09 9.04
N MET A 56 -9.31 -0.47 8.11
CA MET A 56 -8.58 0.32 7.10
C MET A 56 -9.52 1.05 6.12
N SER A 57 -10.61 0.41 5.72
CA SER A 57 -11.65 1.04 4.89
C SER A 57 -12.33 2.23 5.58
N ARG A 58 -12.63 2.10 6.88
CA ARG A 58 -13.15 3.22 7.70
C ARG A 58 -12.14 4.35 7.80
N LYS A 59 -10.86 4.04 8.03
CA LYS A 59 -9.78 5.03 8.10
C LYS A 59 -9.67 5.83 6.80
N ARG A 60 -9.79 5.18 5.64
CA ARG A 60 -9.83 5.85 4.33
C ARG A 60 -11.00 6.83 4.23
N LYS A 61 -12.22 6.41 4.62
CA LYS A 61 -13.42 7.27 4.59
C LYS A 61 -13.30 8.50 5.50
N GLN A 62 -12.72 8.32 6.69
CA GLN A 62 -12.45 9.44 7.61
C GLN A 62 -11.39 10.39 7.04
N ALA A 63 -10.29 9.88 6.52
CA ALA A 63 -9.23 10.70 5.92
C ALA A 63 -9.71 11.48 4.68
N SER A 64 -10.63 10.93 3.88
CA SER A 64 -11.24 11.65 2.76
C SER A 64 -12.23 12.73 3.20
N SER A 65 -12.89 12.56 4.35
CA SER A 65 -13.85 13.55 4.88
C SER A 65 -13.18 14.72 5.58
N ALA A 66 -11.90 14.60 5.97
CA ALA A 66 -11.15 15.65 6.66
C ALA A 66 -10.36 16.57 5.72
N ASN A 67 -10.27 16.22 4.43
CA ASN A 67 -9.60 17.01 3.39
C ASN A 67 -10.60 17.67 2.41
N MET A 68 -11.87 17.78 2.80
CA MET A 68 -12.94 18.56 2.14
C MET A 68 -13.41 19.65 3.09
#